data_AF-A0A7S2A9I6-F1
#
_entry.id   AF-A0A7S2A9I6-F1
#
_cell.length_a   1.000
_cell.length_b   1.000
_cell.length_c   1.000
_cell.angle_alpha   90.00
_cell.angle_beta   90.00
_cell.angle_gamma   90.00
#
_symmetry.space_group_name_H-M   'P 1'
#
loop_
_entity.id
_entity.type
_entity.pdbx_description
1 polymer ?
#
loop_
_entity_poly.entity_id
_entity_poly.type
_entity_poly.pdbx_seq_one_letter_code
_entity_poly.pdbx_strand_id
1 'polypeptide(L)'
;AGLRDEEDAHVSYGVAVATHPVISKFVNAQRRAEMLIAAGIRHKARGESGDAASFFRRALEVDPDDGHAVVQLASLGDGEAAAVVGLSDSYVSELFDGYSDRFERELVRDLSYRGHEIVAEALVR
;
A
#
# COMPACT_ATOMS: atom_id res chain seq x y z
N ALA A 1 18.07 -33.25 -15.18
CA ALA A 1 17.23 -32.88 -16.33
C ALA A 1 15.87 -32.28 -15.92
N GLY A 2 15.35 -32.50 -14.70
CA GLY A 2 13.99 -32.08 -14.32
C GLY A 2 13.80 -30.76 -13.56
N LEU A 3 14.80 -29.87 -13.50
CA LEU A 3 14.66 -28.57 -12.82
C LEU A 3 14.35 -27.40 -13.78
N ARG A 4 14.51 -27.59 -15.09
CA ARG A 4 14.16 -26.56 -16.10
C ARG A 4 12.68 -26.62 -16.49
N ASP A 5 12.08 -27.81 -16.48
CA ASP A 5 10.70 -28.02 -16.93
C ASP A 5 9.65 -27.42 -15.98
N GLU A 6 9.93 -27.32 -14.67
CA GLU A 6 9.02 -26.70 -13.69
C GLU A 6 9.08 -25.16 -13.74
N GLU A 7 10.27 -24.59 -13.93
CA GLU A 7 10.46 -23.14 -14.08
C GLU A 7 9.81 -22.63 -15.38
N ASP A 8 9.97 -23.37 -16.48
CA ASP A 8 9.32 -23.09 -17.77
C ASP A 8 7.78 -23.22 -17.68
N ALA A 9 7.25 -24.11 -16.85
CA ALA A 9 5.80 -24.23 -16.62
C ALA A 9 5.22 -23.03 -15.87
N HIS A 10 5.91 -22.51 -14.85
CA HIS A 10 5.50 -21.30 -14.14
C HIS A 10 5.59 -20.05 -15.02
N VAL A 11 6.62 -19.94 -15.85
CA VAL A 11 6.76 -18.86 -16.84
C VAL A 11 5.65 -18.96 -17.90
N SER A 12 5.36 -20.16 -18.41
CA SER A 12 4.28 -20.38 -19.38
C SER A 12 2.90 -20.03 -18.82
N TYR A 13 2.64 -20.33 -17.54
CA TYR A 13 1.38 -19.96 -16.88
C TYR A 13 1.28 -18.43 -16.70
N GLY A 14 2.36 -17.77 -16.31
CA GLY A 14 2.41 -16.30 -16.18
C GLY A 14 2.16 -15.57 -17.50
N VAL A 15 2.72 -16.10 -18.61
CA VAL A 15 2.50 -15.56 -19.97
C VAL A 15 1.06 -15.82 -20.46
N ALA A 16 0.47 -16.97 -20.15
CA ALA A 16 -0.92 -17.27 -20.50
C ALA A 16 -1.92 -16.35 -19.77
N VAL A 17 -1.68 -16.06 -18.49
CA VAL A 17 -2.45 -15.09 -17.70
C VAL A 17 -2.32 -13.67 -18.27
N ALA A 18 -1.12 -13.28 -18.71
CA ALA A 18 -0.85 -11.96 -19.28
C ALA A 18 -1.37 -11.76 -20.72
N THR A 19 -1.74 -12.84 -21.43
CA THR A 19 -2.28 -12.78 -22.80
C THR A 19 -3.79 -13.03 -22.88
N HIS A 20 -4.41 -13.52 -21.80
CA HIS A 20 -5.83 -13.78 -21.75
C HIS A 20 -6.64 -12.45 -21.65
N PRO A 21 -7.51 -12.11 -22.62
CA PRO A 21 -8.07 -10.76 -22.78
C PRO A 21 -8.72 -10.15 -21.53
N VAL A 22 -9.46 -10.97 -20.77
CA VAL A 22 -10.13 -10.55 -19.53
C VAL A 22 -9.14 -10.36 -18.39
N ILE A 23 -8.18 -11.28 -18.25
CA ILE A 23 -7.22 -11.26 -17.15
C ILE A 23 -6.20 -10.14 -17.37
N SER A 24 -5.69 -9.98 -18.60
CA SER A 24 -4.83 -8.86 -18.96
C SER A 24 -5.52 -7.53 -18.73
N LYS A 25 -6.80 -7.38 -19.06
CA LYS A 25 -7.54 -6.13 -18.80
C LYS A 25 -7.60 -5.81 -17.31
N PHE A 26 -7.86 -6.81 -16.46
CA PHE A 26 -7.90 -6.65 -15.01
C PHE A 26 -6.51 -6.32 -14.44
N VAL A 27 -5.48 -7.12 -14.79
CA VAL A 27 -4.10 -6.90 -14.37
C VAL A 27 -3.56 -5.53 -14.82
N ASN A 28 -3.92 -5.08 -16.02
CA ASN A 28 -3.53 -3.77 -16.53
C ASN A 28 -4.26 -2.63 -15.80
N ALA A 29 -5.52 -2.82 -15.41
CA ALA A 29 -6.24 -1.87 -14.57
C ALA A 29 -5.58 -1.76 -13.19
N GLN A 30 -5.30 -2.89 -12.53
CA GLN A 30 -4.65 -2.93 -11.22
C GLN A 30 -3.29 -2.19 -11.23
N ARG A 31 -2.40 -2.55 -12.17
CA ARG A 31 -1.10 -1.87 -12.31
C ARG A 31 -1.24 -0.38 -12.59
N ARG A 32 -2.29 0.02 -13.32
CA ARG A 32 -2.55 1.44 -13.61
C ARG A 32 -2.93 2.21 -12.34
N ALA A 33 -3.75 1.64 -11.46
CA ALA A 33 -4.08 2.25 -10.18
C ALA A 33 -2.82 2.43 -9.31
N GLU A 34 -2.00 1.38 -9.17
CA GLU A 34 -0.73 1.41 -8.44
C GLU A 34 0.23 2.50 -8.96
N MET A 35 0.37 2.61 -10.28
CA MET A 35 1.21 3.65 -10.90
C MET A 35 0.71 5.07 -10.62
N LEU A 36 -0.61 5.28 -10.62
CA LEU A 36 -1.22 6.57 -10.30
C LEU A 36 -0.98 6.92 -8.83
N ILE A 37 -1.16 5.97 -7.91
CA ILE A 37 -0.86 6.14 -6.49
C ILE A 37 0.61 6.51 -6.28
N ALA A 38 1.54 5.79 -6.92
CA ALA A 38 2.96 6.08 -6.82
C ALA A 38 3.31 7.49 -7.34
N ALA A 39 2.63 7.96 -8.41
CA ALA A 39 2.78 9.33 -8.89
C ALA A 39 2.26 10.34 -7.86
N GLY A 40 1.07 10.11 -7.30
CA GLY A 40 0.49 10.95 -6.26
C GLY A 40 1.41 11.11 -5.04
N ILE A 41 2.01 10.02 -4.56
CA ILE A 41 2.98 10.04 -3.45
C ILE A 41 4.19 10.92 -3.79
N ARG A 42 4.73 10.83 -5.01
CA ARG A 42 5.87 11.66 -5.43
C ARG A 42 5.52 13.15 -5.49
N HIS A 43 4.34 13.50 -5.99
CA HIS A 43 3.88 14.89 -6.01
C HIS A 43 3.65 15.43 -4.58
N LYS A 44 3.02 14.63 -3.71
CA LYS A 44 2.83 14.97 -2.30
C LYS A 44 4.16 15.21 -1.58
N ALA A 45 5.17 14.38 -1.84
CA ALA A 45 6.51 14.55 -1.27
C ALA A 45 7.21 15.86 -1.71
N ARG A 46 6.81 16.45 -2.85
CA ARG A 46 7.28 17.77 -3.30
C ARG A 46 6.43 18.95 -2.79
N GLY A 47 5.36 18.68 -2.05
CA GLY A 47 4.38 19.69 -1.61
C GLY A 47 3.34 20.06 -2.66
N GLU A 48 3.27 19.33 -3.78
CA GLU A 48 2.34 19.58 -4.89
C GLU A 48 0.97 18.93 -4.58
N SER A 49 0.30 19.40 -3.54
CA SER A 49 -0.92 18.76 -3.00
C SER A 49 -2.07 18.65 -4.00
N GLY A 50 -2.24 19.62 -4.89
CA GLY A 50 -3.28 19.60 -5.92
C GLY A 50 -3.06 18.49 -6.96
N ASP A 51 -1.83 18.39 -7.46
CA ASP A 51 -1.44 17.34 -8.41
C ASP A 51 -1.51 15.96 -7.75
N ALA A 52 -1.04 15.85 -6.51
CA ALA A 52 -1.14 14.63 -5.73
C ALA A 52 -2.59 14.14 -5.61
N ALA A 53 -3.51 15.04 -5.23
CA ALA A 53 -4.93 14.72 -5.13
C ALA A 53 -5.53 14.30 -6.48
N SER A 54 -5.13 14.93 -7.59
CA SER A 54 -5.57 14.52 -8.93
C SER A 54 -5.17 13.08 -9.25
N PHE A 55 -3.94 12.68 -8.93
CA PHE A 55 -3.47 11.31 -9.15
C PHE A 55 -4.24 10.29 -8.31
N PHE A 56 -4.51 10.59 -7.03
CA PHE A 56 -5.28 9.68 -6.18
C PHE A 56 -6.74 9.55 -6.63
N ARG A 57 -7.40 10.63 -7.05
CA ARG A 57 -8.76 10.55 -7.61
C ARG A 57 -8.80 9.69 -8.88
N ARG A 58 -7.80 9.83 -9.75
CA ARG A 58 -7.67 8.97 -10.94
C ARG A 58 -7.39 7.51 -10.60
N ALA A 59 -6.73 7.23 -9.48
CA ALA A 59 -6.58 5.87 -8.99
C ALA A 59 -7.95 5.30 -8.57
N LEU A 60 -8.77 6.11 -7.87
CA LEU A 60 -10.14 5.73 -7.48
C LEU A 60 -11.11 5.58 -8.67
N GLU A 61 -10.86 6.26 -9.80
CA GLU A 61 -11.58 5.99 -11.06
C GLU A 61 -11.30 4.58 -11.61
N VAL A 62 -10.15 3.99 -11.27
CA VAL A 62 -9.74 2.66 -11.72
C VAL A 62 -10.16 1.59 -10.71
N ASP A 63 -9.91 1.84 -9.43
CA ASP A 63 -10.33 1.02 -8.30
C ASP A 63 -10.99 1.90 -7.22
N PRO A 64 -12.32 2.01 -7.22
CA PRO A 64 -13.05 2.87 -6.27
C PRO A 64 -12.86 2.51 -4.79
N ASP A 65 -12.45 1.27 -4.51
CA ASP A 65 -12.30 0.74 -3.16
C ASP A 65 -10.83 0.71 -2.71
N ASP A 66 -9.91 1.31 -3.46
CA ASP A 66 -8.48 1.38 -3.10
C ASP A 66 -8.28 2.21 -1.82
N GLY A 67 -8.11 1.49 -0.71
CA GLY A 67 -7.96 2.10 0.61
C GLY A 67 -6.73 3.01 0.74
N HIS A 68 -5.67 2.74 -0.03
CA HIS A 68 -4.47 3.57 0.02
C HIS A 68 -4.73 4.94 -0.63
N ALA A 69 -5.38 4.97 -1.78
CA ALA A 69 -5.77 6.21 -2.46
C ALA A 69 -6.73 7.06 -1.61
N VAL A 70 -7.72 6.42 -0.95
CA VAL A 70 -8.64 7.10 -0.01
C VAL A 70 -7.87 7.75 1.13
N VAL A 71 -7.00 7.01 1.83
CA VAL A 71 -6.22 7.54 2.97
C VAL A 71 -5.32 8.68 2.54
N GLN A 72 -4.69 8.59 1.38
CA GLN A 72 -3.84 9.67 0.87
C GLN A 72 -4.64 10.93 0.56
N LEU A 73 -5.84 10.82 -0.02
CA LEU A 73 -6.74 11.97 -0.23
C LEU A 73 -7.19 12.61 1.08
N ALA A 74 -7.62 11.80 2.04
CA ALA A 74 -7.99 12.28 3.37
C ALA A 74 -6.83 13.04 4.04
N SER A 75 -5.59 12.53 3.90
CA SER A 75 -4.39 13.19 4.44
C SER A 75 -4.05 14.53 3.76
N LEU A 76 -4.60 14.79 2.57
CA LEU A 76 -4.50 16.08 1.87
C LEU A 76 -5.66 17.03 2.19
N GLY A 77 -6.56 16.63 3.09
CA GLY A 77 -7.73 17.42 3.49
C GLY A 77 -8.96 17.22 2.62
N ASP A 78 -9.02 16.16 1.81
CA ASP A 78 -10.23 15.83 1.04
C ASP A 78 -11.35 15.37 1.99
N GLY A 79 -12.45 16.12 2.02
CA GLY A 79 -13.54 15.91 2.97
C GLY A 79 -14.38 14.66 2.70
N GLU A 80 -14.51 14.25 1.43
CA GLU A 80 -15.25 13.03 1.07
C GLU A 80 -14.45 11.80 1.48
N ALA A 81 -13.15 11.79 1.16
CA ALA A 81 -12.26 10.72 1.59
C ALA A 81 -12.16 10.63 3.13
N ALA A 82 -12.11 11.78 3.82
CA ALA A 82 -12.07 11.82 5.29
C ALA A 82 -13.38 11.35 5.97
N ALA A 83 -14.50 11.36 5.24
CA ALA A 83 -15.79 10.88 5.74
C ALA A 83 -15.96 9.35 5.64
N VAL A 84 -15.03 8.64 4.98
CA VAL A 84 -15.05 7.17 4.92
C VAL A 84 -14.84 6.59 6.32
N VAL A 85 -15.87 5.90 6.84
CA VAL A 85 -15.92 5.41 8.23
C VAL A 85 -15.22 4.06 8.41
N GLY A 86 -14.93 3.34 7.32
CA GLY A 86 -14.25 2.05 7.37
C GLY A 86 -13.55 1.73 6.07
N LEU A 87 -12.29 1.33 6.17
CA LEU A 87 -11.54 0.73 5.06
C LEU A 87 -11.76 -0.78 5.08
N SER A 88 -11.48 -1.46 3.97
CA SER A 88 -11.65 -2.91 3.91
C SER A 88 -10.71 -3.64 4.88
N ASP A 89 -11.18 -4.76 5.43
CA ASP A 89 -10.39 -5.59 6.35
C ASP A 89 -9.08 -6.08 5.72
N SER A 90 -9.10 -6.39 4.43
CA SER A 90 -7.91 -6.82 3.69
C SER A 90 -6.88 -5.70 3.58
N TYR A 91 -7.30 -4.48 3.23
CA TYR A 91 -6.40 -3.33 3.18
C TYR A 91 -5.76 -3.06 4.55
N VAL A 92 -6.57 -3.09 5.61
CA VAL A 92 -6.06 -2.88 6.97
C VAL A 92 -5.04 -3.96 7.33
N SER A 93 -5.37 -5.23 7.10
CA SER A 93 -4.47 -6.34 7.44
C SER A 93 -3.14 -6.27 6.68
N GLU A 94 -3.19 -6.07 5.36
CA GLU A 94 -1.99 -5.96 4.52
C GLU A 94 -1.11 -4.75 4.90
N LEU A 95 -1.73 -3.63 5.26
CA LEU A 95 -1.01 -2.43 5.72
C LEU A 95 -0.25 -2.71 7.03
N PHE A 96 -0.89 -3.40 7.98
CA PHE A 96 -0.27 -3.76 9.25
C PHE A 96 0.83 -4.82 9.06
N ASP A 97 0.57 -5.86 8.25
CA ASP A 97 1.55 -6.89 7.94
C ASP A 97 2.80 -6.28 7.30
N GLY A 98 2.62 -5.38 6.33
CA GLY A 98 3.72 -4.64 5.69
C GLY A 98 4.47 -3.68 6.60
N TYR A 99 3.90 -3.29 7.75
CA TYR A 99 4.57 -2.45 8.75
C TYR A 99 5.24 -3.27 9.86
N SER A 100 4.82 -4.51 10.08
CA SER A 100 5.17 -5.30 11.26
C SER A 100 6.68 -5.49 11.46
N ASP A 101 7.43 -5.82 10.40
CA ASP A 101 8.88 -6.07 10.47
C ASP A 101 9.71 -4.85 10.90
N ARG A 102 9.16 -3.65 10.74
CA ARG A 102 9.83 -2.38 11.07
C ARG A 102 9.31 -1.72 12.34
N PHE A 103 8.14 -2.13 12.81
CA PHE A 103 7.43 -1.51 13.93
C PHE A 103 8.35 -1.28 15.14
N GLU A 104 8.97 -2.34 15.67
CA GLU A 104 9.78 -2.26 16.89
C GLU A 104 10.99 -1.34 16.71
N ARG A 105 11.66 -1.45 15.56
CA ARG A 105 12.84 -0.63 15.25
C ARG A 105 12.45 0.84 15.21
N GLU A 106 11.39 1.21 14.49
CA GLU A 106 10.98 2.61 14.34
C GLU A 106 10.42 3.15 15.67
N LEU A 107 9.72 2.33 16.44
CA LEU A 107 9.19 2.71 17.75
C LEU A 107 10.32 3.05 18.74
N VAL A 108 11.34 2.20 18.85
CA VAL A 108 12.44 2.42 19.81
C VAL A 108 13.49 3.40 19.27
N ARG A 109 13.87 3.31 17.99
CA ARG A 109 14.98 4.11 17.45
C ARG A 109 14.53 5.46 16.93
N ASP A 110 13.45 5.52 16.17
CA ASP A 110 13.05 6.75 15.47
C ASP A 110 12.14 7.60 16.36
N LEU A 111 11.21 6.96 17.06
CA LEU A 111 10.31 7.61 18.02
C LEU A 111 10.87 7.68 19.44
N SER A 112 12.03 7.07 19.69
CA SER A 112 12.69 7.06 21.01
C SER A 112 11.77 6.59 22.15
N TYR A 113 10.90 5.62 21.90
CA TYR A 113 10.00 5.08 22.91
C TYR A 113 10.77 4.27 23.97
N ARG A 114 10.64 4.68 25.24
CA ARG A 114 11.35 4.09 26.39
C ARG A 114 10.44 3.48 27.47
N GLY A 115 9.16 3.28 27.17
CA GLY A 115 8.20 2.80 28.18
C GLY A 115 8.59 1.46 28.80
N HIS A 116 9.05 0.52 27.98
CA HIS A 116 9.47 -0.81 28.42
C HIS A 116 10.68 -0.77 29.37
N GLU A 117 11.66 0.10 29.11
CA GLU A 117 12.84 0.28 29.97
C GLU A 117 12.47 0.83 31.34
N ILE A 118 11.63 1.88 31.38
CA ILE A 118 11.20 2.54 32.62
C ILE A 118 10.45 1.55 33.52
N VAL A 119 9.56 0.74 32.93
CA VAL A 119 8.83 -0.30 33.66
C VAL A 119 9.79 -1.36 34.19
N ALA A 120 10.75 -1.81 33.37
CA ALA A 120 11.74 -2.79 33.79
C ALA A 120 12.60 -2.28 34.96
N GLU A 121 13.09 -1.04 34.90
CA GLU A 121 13.86 -0.40 35.99
C GLU A 121 13.06 -0.31 37.29
N ALA A 122 11.75 -0.03 37.20
CA ALA A 122 10.88 0.08 38.38
C ALA A 122 10.66 -1.27 39.08
N LEU A 123 10.70 -2.38 38.36
CA LEU A 123 10.49 -3.72 38.91
C LEU A 123 11.74 -4.29 39.62
N VAL A 124 12.92 -3.72 39.39
CA VAL A 124 14.20 -4.18 39.97
C VAL A 124 14.56 -3.40 41.26
N ARG A 125 13.73 -2.43 41.67
CA ARG A 125 13.85 -1.70 42.94
C ARG A 125 13.08 -2.37 44.06
#